data_AF-A0A520C5D4-F1
#
_entry.id   AF-A0A520C5D4-F1
#
_cell.length_a   1.000
_cell.length_b   1.000
_cell.length_c   1.000
_cell.angle_alpha   90.00
_cell.angle_beta   90.00
_cell.angle_gamma   90.00
#
_symmetry.space_group_name_H-M   'P 1'
#
loop_
_entity.id
_entity.type
_entity.pdbx_description
1 polymer ?
#
loop_
_entity_poly.entity_id
_entity_poly.type
_entity_poly.pdbx_seq_one_letter_code
_entity_poly.pdbx_strand_id
1 'polypeptide(L)' 'LCGSANGVAITANKHQGIRAGLCWENEVASLVRKHNNSNVLCIPARFVSEELAKEITTTFLNTEFEGGRHQNRVDKVSC' A
#
# COMPACT_ATOMS: atom_id res chain seq x y z
N LEU A 1 2.69 -9.57 5.27
CA LEU A 1 2.63 -10.60 4.20
C LEU A 1 1.63 -11.68 4.59
N CYS A 2 0.83 -12.20 3.64
CA CYS A 2 0.16 -13.50 3.75
C CYS A 2 -0.09 -14.06 2.33
N GLY A 3 -0.67 -15.26 2.20
CA GLY A 3 -0.79 -15.94 0.90
C GLY A 3 -1.39 -15.07 -0.22
N SER A 4 -2.56 -14.46 0.00
CA SER A 4 -3.20 -13.52 -0.94
C SER A 4 -3.06 -12.04 -0.53
N ALA A 5 -2.47 -11.77 0.63
CA ALA A 5 -2.38 -10.46 1.30
C ALA A 5 -3.70 -9.68 1.56
N ASN A 6 -4.84 -10.14 1.06
CA ASN A 6 -6.15 -9.54 1.36
C ASN A 6 -6.45 -9.53 2.86
N GLY A 7 -6.23 -10.64 3.56
CA GLY A 7 -6.53 -10.73 4.99
C GLY A 7 -5.70 -9.76 5.84
N VAL A 8 -4.41 -9.58 5.52
CA VAL A 8 -3.56 -8.62 6.24
C VAL A 8 -3.93 -7.19 5.92
N ALA A 9 -4.28 -6.86 4.67
CA ALA A 9 -4.74 -5.52 4.30
C ALA A 9 -6.07 -5.17 4.98
N ILE A 10 -7.06 -6.07 4.94
CA ILE A 10 -8.36 -5.89 5.61
C ILE A 10 -8.17 -5.70 7.11
N THR A 11 -7.31 -6.51 7.73
CA THR A 11 -7.07 -6.43 9.19
C THR A 11 -6.35 -5.14 9.57
N ALA A 12 -5.29 -4.78 8.85
CA ALA A 12 -4.52 -3.57 9.12
C ALA A 12 -5.37 -2.30 8.99
N ASN A 13 -6.23 -2.22 7.98
CA ASN A 13 -7.13 -1.08 7.74
C ASN A 13 -8.25 -0.92 8.79
N LYS A 14 -8.36 -1.80 9.80
CA LYS A 14 -9.27 -1.60 10.95
C LYS A 14 -8.72 -0.62 11.99
N HIS A 15 -7.44 -0.25 11.91
CA HIS A 15 -6.76 0.55 12.92
C HIS A 15 -6.63 2.01 12.51
N GLN A 16 -6.74 2.90 13.50
CA GLN A 16 -6.74 4.32 13.22
C GLN A 16 -5.44 4.87 12.67
N GLY A 17 -5.56 5.62 11.57
CA GLY A 17 -4.45 6.18 10.82
C GLY A 17 -3.71 5.17 9.94
N ILE A 18 -4.12 3.91 9.90
CA ILE A 18 -3.51 2.89 9.01
C ILE A 18 -4.17 2.93 7.64
N ARG A 19 -3.33 2.99 6.61
CA ARG A 19 -3.71 2.91 5.20
C ARG A 19 -2.83 1.85 4.56
N ALA A 20 -3.33 0.62 4.58
CA ALA A 20 -2.68 -0.54 4.02
C ALA A 20 -3.12 -0.74 2.57
N GLY A 21 -2.14 -0.81 1.65
CA GLY A 21 -2.37 -1.06 0.24
C GLY A 21 -1.84 -2.42 -0.21
N LEU A 22 -2.69 -3.19 -0.88
CA LEU A 22 -2.32 -4.45 -1.53
C LEU A 22 -1.65 -4.16 -2.87
N CYS A 23 -0.39 -4.57 -3.02
CA CYS A 23 0.43 -4.30 -4.20
C CYS A 23 1.04 -5.60 -4.73
N TRP A 24 0.91 -5.84 -6.04
CA TRP A 24 1.51 -6.98 -6.74
C TRP A 24 2.42 -6.55 -7.90
N GLU A 25 2.51 -5.25 -8.19
CA GLU A 25 3.34 -4.63 -9.23
C GLU A 25 3.87 -3.28 -8.75
N ASN A 26 4.99 -2.82 -9.32
CA ASN A 26 5.66 -1.55 -8.95
C ASN A 26 4.76 -0.32 -9.18
N GLU A 27 3.97 -0.31 -10.25
CA GLU A 27 3.04 0.78 -10.53
C GLU A 27 2.00 0.92 -9.42
N VAL A 28 1.40 -0.20 -9.00
CA VAL A 28 0.41 -0.22 -7.91
C VAL A 28 1.04 0.31 -6.61
N ALA A 29 2.28 -0.11 -6.30
CA ALA A 29 3.01 0.36 -5.13
C ALA A 29 3.21 1.89 -5.14
N SER A 30 3.60 2.45 -6.30
CA SER A 30 3.76 3.89 -6.48
C SER A 30 2.42 4.63 -6.33
N LEU A 31 1.36 4.17 -6.99
CA LEU A 31 0.04 4.81 -6.96
C LEU A 31 -0.57 4.80 -5.55
N VAL A 32 -0.48 3.66 -4.86
CA VAL A 32 -0.94 3.50 -3.47
C VAL A 32 -0.22 4.47 -2.52
N ARG A 33 1.07 4.77 -2.78
CA ARG A 33 1.82 5.75 -2.00
C ARG A 33 1.47 7.20 -2.38
N LYS A 34 1.44 7.53 -3.68
CA LYS A 34 1.13 8.87 -4.24
C LYS A 34 -0.28 9.35 -3.94
N HIS A 35 -1.27 8.47 -4.08
CA HIS A 35 -2.68 8.87 -4.06
C HIS A 35 -3.37 8.62 -2.72
N ASN A 36 -2.93 7.61 -1.97
CA ASN A 36 -3.60 7.21 -0.72
C ASN A 36 -2.75 7.49 0.51
N ASN A 37 -1.55 8.06 0.34
CA ASN A 37 -0.58 8.24 1.42
C ASN A 37 -0.43 6.96 2.26
N SER A 38 -0.43 5.79 1.62
CA SER A 38 -0.45 4.52 2.32
C SER A 38 0.81 4.36 3.16
N ASN A 39 0.66 3.88 4.39
CA ASN A 39 1.76 3.69 5.35
C ASN A 39 2.03 2.23 5.67
N VAL A 40 1.23 1.31 5.12
CA VAL A 40 1.45 -0.13 5.22
C VAL A 40 1.40 -0.76 3.83
N LEU A 41 2.41 -1.57 3.51
CA LEU A 41 2.50 -2.31 2.26
C LEU A 41 2.10 -3.77 2.47
N CYS A 42 1.15 -4.26 1.68
CA CYS A 42 0.71 -5.64 1.70
C CYS A 42 1.07 -6.31 0.37
N ILE A 43 1.88 -7.38 0.39
CA ILE A 43 2.31 -8.11 -0.82
C ILE A 43 1.77 -9.55 -0.78
N PRO A 44 1.09 -10.02 -1.85
CA PRO A 44 0.50 -11.35 -1.91
C PRO A 44 1.55 -12.42 -2.21
N ALA A 45 2.02 -13.10 -1.16
CA ALA A 45 3.21 -13.97 -1.21
C ALA A 45 3.11 -15.17 -2.16
N ARG A 46 1.89 -15.62 -2.52
CA ARG A 46 1.71 -16.73 -3.49
C ARG A 46 1.79 -16.30 -4.95
N PHE A 47 1.75 -14.99 -5.23
CA PHE A 47 1.57 -14.46 -6.59
C PHE A 47 2.71 -13.56 -7.05
N VAL A 48 3.68 -13.27 -6.17
CA VAL A 48 4.78 -12.35 -6.41
C VAL A 48 6.08 -13.05 -6.05
N SER A 49 7.07 -13.00 -6.96
CA SER A 49 8.42 -13.51 -6.69
C SER A 49 9.12 -12.66 -5.64
N GLU A 50 10.12 -13.22 -4.95
CA GLU A 50 10.87 -12.46 -3.93
C GLU A 50 11.56 -11.23 -4.52
N GLU A 51 12.14 -11.34 -5.72
CA GLU A 51 12.80 -10.22 -6.41
C GLU A 51 11.80 -9.10 -6.74
N LEU A 52 10.63 -9.44 -7.29
CA LEU A 52 9.58 -8.45 -7.55
C LEU A 52 9.06 -7.83 -6.23
N ALA A 53 8.96 -8.61 -5.15
CA ALA A 53 8.57 -8.08 -3.84
C ALA A 53 9.59 -7.06 -3.30
N LYS A 54 10.90 -7.25 -3.55
CA LYS A 54 11.96 -6.28 -3.20
C LYS A 54 11.82 -4.99 -4.02
N GLU A 55 11.55 -5.10 -5.32
CA GLU A 55 11.31 -3.94 -6.19
C GLU A 55 10.06 -3.15 -5.77
N ILE A 56 8.96 -3.84 -5.47
CA ILE A 56 7.70 -3.26 -5.00
C ILE A 56 7.94 -2.50 -3.68
N THR A 57 8.67 -3.14 -2.76
CA THR A 57 9.02 -2.54 -1.47
C THR A 57 9.88 -1.29 -1.66
N THR A 58 10.89 -1.36 -2.52
CA THR A 58 11.75 -0.22 -2.85
C THR A 58 10.96 0.92 -3.48
N THR A 59 10.07 0.62 -4.41
CA THR A 59 9.19 1.62 -5.03
C THR A 59 8.28 2.29 -3.99
N PHE A 60 7.67 1.51 -3.11
CA PHE A 60 6.79 2.03 -2.05
C PHE A 60 7.52 2.95 -1.07
N LEU A 61 8.73 2.58 -0.65
CA LEU A 61 9.53 3.35 0.31
C LEU A 61 10.07 4.66 -0.27
N ASN A 62 10.40 4.68 -1.57
CA ASN A 62 10.98 5.84 -2.25
C ASN A 62 9.95 6.74 -2.95
N THR A 63 8.67 6.36 -2.95
CA THR A 63 7.62 7.18 -3.55
C THR A 63 7.07 8.17 -2.52
N GLU A 64 7.09 9.46 -2.86
CA GLU A 64 6.48 10.49 -2.01
C GLU A 64 4.97 10.60 -2.24
N PHE A 65 4.26 11.09 -1.24
CA PHE A 65 2.83 11.37 -1.34
C PHE A 65 2.59 12.65 -2.15
N GLU A 66 1.67 12.63 -3.11
CA GLU A 66 1.44 13.73 -4.05
C GLU A 66 0.63 14.88 -3.44
N GLY A 67 -0.15 14.61 -2.39
CA GLY A 67 -0.98 15.64 -1.76
C GLY A 67 -2.04 16.20 -2.71
N GLY A 68 -2.25 17.52 -2.67
CA GLY A 68 -3.23 18.21 -3.51
C GLY A 68 -4.64 17.62 -3.39
N ARG A 69 -5.25 17.27 -4.53
CA ARG A 69 -6.61 16.68 -4.57
C ARG A 69 -6.75 15.36 -3.79
N HIS A 70 -5.64 14.67 -3.55
CA HIS A 70 -5.61 13.39 -2.86
C HIS A 70 -5.74 13.54 -1.34
N GLN A 71 -5.28 14.66 -0.78
CA GLN A 71 -5.37 14.97 0.64
C GLN A 71 -6.82 14.90 1.14
N ASN A 72 -7.75 15.50 0.37
CA ASN A 72 -9.19 15.47 0.67
C ASN A 72 -9.78 14.06 0.83
N ARG A 73 -9.19 13.05 0.17
CA ARG A 73 -9.62 11.64 0.31
C ARG A 73 -8.95 11.00 1.51
N VAL A 74 -7.66 11.26 1.71
CA VAL A 74 -6.90 10.77 2.87
C VAL A 74 -7.54 11.25 4.18
N ASP A 75 -7.96 12.52 4.25
CA ASP A 75 -8.60 13.09 5.44
C ASP A 75 -10.00 12.51 5.73
N LYS A 76 -10.67 11.96 4.71
CA LYS A 76 -11.95 11.27 4.87
C LYS A 76 -11.80 9.83 5.35
N VAL A 77 -10.60 9.25 5.22
CA VAL A 77 -10.32 7.90 5.71
C VAL A 77 -10.05 8.02 7.21
N SER A 78 -11.15 8.15 7.95
CA SER A 78 -11.19 8.18 9.41
C SER A 78 -11.19 6.77 10.01
N CYS A 79 -10.50 5.81 9.37
CA CYS A 79 -10.22 4.56 10.06
C CYS A 79 -9.27 4.86 11.18
#